data_AF-A0A524CX74-F1
#
_entry.id   AF-A0A524CX74-F1
#
_cell.length_a   1.000
_cell.length_b   1.000
_cell.length_c   1.000
_cell.angle_alpha   90.00
_cell.angle_beta   90.00
_cell.angle_gamma   90.00
#
_symmetry.space_group_name_H-M   'P 1'
#
loop_
_entity.id
_entity.type
_entity.pdbx_description
1 polymer ?
#
loop_
_entity_poly.entity_id
_entity_poly.type
_entity_poly.pdbx_seq_one_letter_code
_entity_poly.pdbx_strand_id
1 'polypeptide(L)'
;MMNEINQEIPWSRNEIYANLLLMIILITFGSAIIISKNWLIVLVFWLFLGLYLVVGRYVTCRHCDFLGKPCCSWCVGIIGDKLYKRSQVKSFPEVGLWKMLIFDVLWLFLAILTPYLLYGYYLITEGLKILDWILLGIYSIIGVLTLYVHSKGCKKCPISGCPLSGKRKMED
;
A
#
# COMPACT_ATOMS: atom_id res chain seq x y z
N MET A 1 -7.82 -36.05 -16.20
CA MET A 1 -6.86 -34.96 -15.91
C MET A 1 -7.60 -33.90 -15.11
N MET A 2 -7.53 -33.98 -13.78
CA MET A 2 -8.03 -32.92 -12.91
C MET A 2 -7.10 -31.73 -13.12
N ASN A 3 -7.64 -30.65 -13.68
CA ASN A 3 -6.98 -29.34 -13.64
C ASN A 3 -6.67 -29.06 -12.17
N GLU A 4 -5.39 -29.00 -11.84
CA GLU A 4 -4.91 -28.40 -10.61
C GLU A 4 -5.41 -26.97 -10.62
N ILE A 5 -6.58 -26.76 -10.02
CA ILE A 5 -6.98 -25.48 -9.48
C ILE A 5 -5.89 -25.19 -8.46
N ASN A 6 -4.85 -24.49 -8.88
CA ASN A 6 -3.89 -23.82 -8.02
C ASN A 6 -4.74 -23.06 -6.99
N GLN A 7 -4.96 -23.69 -5.83
CA GLN A 7 -5.64 -23.07 -4.71
C GLN A 7 -4.71 -21.93 -4.30
N GLU A 8 -5.06 -20.73 -4.75
CA GLU A 8 -4.32 -19.52 -4.42
C GLU A 8 -4.36 -19.39 -2.90
N ILE A 9 -3.20 -19.67 -2.29
CA ILE A 9 -3.06 -19.70 -0.84
C ILE A 9 -3.35 -18.27 -0.34
N PRO A 10 -4.43 -18.05 0.42
CA PRO A 10 -4.70 -16.75 1.01
C PRO A 10 -3.54 -16.38 1.95
N TRP A 11 -3.37 -15.10 2.23
CA TRP A 11 -2.32 -14.65 3.14
C TRP A 11 -2.41 -15.39 4.47
N SER A 12 -1.29 -15.97 4.90
CA SER A 12 -1.21 -16.60 6.22
C SER A 12 -1.25 -15.53 7.31
N ARG A 13 -1.77 -15.88 8.49
CA ARG A 13 -1.84 -14.99 9.67
C ARG A 13 -0.50 -14.35 10.06
N ASN A 14 0.62 -14.96 9.69
CA ASN A 14 1.94 -14.42 9.97
C ASN A 14 2.36 -13.36 8.92
N GLU A 15 2.02 -13.58 7.65
CA GLU A 15 2.28 -12.63 6.55
C GLU A 15 1.42 -11.37 6.62
N ILE A 16 0.12 -11.55 6.89
CA ILE A 16 -0.43 -11.27 8.22
C ILE A 16 0.38 -10.23 9.04
N TYR A 17 0.49 -10.44 10.34
CA TYR A 17 1.11 -9.47 11.25
C TYR A 17 2.46 -8.83 10.80
N ALA A 18 3.30 -9.54 10.06
CA ALA A 18 4.54 -9.01 9.50
C ALA A 18 4.35 -7.74 8.65
N ASN A 19 3.38 -7.71 7.73
CA ASN A 19 3.17 -6.54 6.88
C ASN A 19 2.58 -5.34 7.67
N LEU A 20 1.79 -5.60 8.72
CA LEU A 20 1.22 -4.53 9.57
C LEU A 20 2.32 -3.92 10.41
N LEU A 21 3.15 -4.78 11.01
CA LEU A 21 4.31 -4.35 11.75
C LEU A 21 5.23 -3.50 10.86
N LEU A 22 5.47 -3.92 9.62
CA LEU A 22 6.31 -3.19 8.68
C LEU A 22 5.72 -1.82 8.30
N MET A 23 4.40 -1.74 8.07
CA MET A 23 3.71 -0.45 7.86
C MET A 23 3.80 0.46 9.09
N ILE A 24 3.61 -0.08 10.30
CA ILE A 24 3.74 0.69 11.55
C ILE A 24 5.17 1.22 11.70
N ILE A 25 6.17 0.38 11.43
CA ILE A 25 7.59 0.78 11.44
C ILE A 25 7.82 1.89 10.42
N LEU A 26 7.33 1.74 9.18
CA LEU A 26 7.48 2.76 8.13
C LEU A 26 6.86 4.10 8.53
N ILE A 27 5.63 4.08 9.06
CA ILE A 27 4.91 5.29 9.49
C ILE A 27 5.64 5.97 10.64
N THR A 28 6.02 5.19 11.66
CA THR A 28 6.67 5.72 12.86
C THR A 28 8.03 6.29 12.53
N PHE A 29 8.84 5.55 11.77
CA PHE A 29 10.19 5.95 11.39
C PHE A 29 10.18 7.13 10.39
N GLY A 30 9.29 7.09 9.39
CA GLY A 30 9.08 8.21 8.46
C GLY A 30 8.64 9.48 9.16
N SER A 31 7.70 9.38 10.10
CA SER A 31 7.27 10.52 10.92
C SER A 31 8.42 11.06 11.76
N ALA A 32 9.18 10.20 12.45
CA ALA A 32 10.31 10.64 13.27
C ALA A 32 11.39 11.37 12.46
N ILE A 33 11.74 10.84 11.28
CA ILE A 33 12.70 11.46 10.35
C ILE A 33 12.20 12.83 9.89
N ILE A 34 10.94 12.92 9.47
CA ILE A 34 10.37 14.20 9.04
C ILE A 34 10.31 15.20 10.20
N ILE A 35 9.84 14.80 11.39
CA ILE A 35 9.78 15.65 12.59
C ILE A 35 11.15 16.24 12.92
N SER A 36 12.22 15.45 12.76
CA SER A 36 13.59 15.90 13.05
C SER A 36 14.06 17.08 12.18
N LYS A 37 13.41 17.31 11.03
CA LYS A 37 13.70 18.40 10.10
C LYS A 37 12.61 19.46 10.10
N ASN A 38 11.36 19.05 9.89
CA ASN A 38 10.21 19.94 9.82
C ASN A 38 8.91 19.21 10.20
N TRP A 39 8.39 19.50 11.39
CA TRP A 39 7.18 18.88 11.92
C TRP A 39 5.92 19.19 11.09
N LEU A 40 5.85 20.31 10.36
CA LEU A 40 4.69 20.64 9.53
C LEU A 40 4.57 19.70 8.33
N ILE A 41 5.70 19.24 7.78
CA ILE A 41 5.72 18.31 6.63
C ILE A 41 5.18 16.92 7.02
N VAL A 42 5.13 16.61 8.31
CA VAL A 42 4.47 15.39 8.82
C VAL A 42 3.01 15.38 8.41
N LEU A 43 2.33 16.53 8.40
CA LEU A 43 0.93 16.60 7.98
C LEU A 43 0.75 16.20 6.52
N VAL A 44 1.70 16.55 5.65
CA VAL A 44 1.69 16.14 4.24
C VAL A 44 1.94 14.63 4.11
N PHE A 45 2.90 14.09 4.85
CA PHE A 45 3.15 12.65 4.90
C PHE A 45 1.93 11.87 5.37
N TRP A 46 1.30 12.32 6.46
CA TRP A 46 0.08 11.72 7.01
C TRP A 46 -1.13 11.90 6.10
N LEU A 47 -1.22 13.00 5.35
CA LEU A 47 -2.24 13.19 4.33
C LEU A 47 -2.11 12.15 3.22
N PHE A 48 -0.91 11.94 2.66
CA PHE A 48 -0.71 10.90 1.64
C PHE A 48 -0.99 9.50 2.18
N LEU A 49 -0.54 9.21 3.41
CA LEU A 49 -0.81 7.94 4.05
C LEU A 49 -2.32 7.74 4.32
N GLY A 50 -3.02 8.79 4.74
CA GLY A 50 -4.46 8.80 4.95
C GLY A 50 -5.23 8.60 3.65
N LEU A 51 -4.83 9.28 2.56
CA LEU A 51 -5.40 9.09 1.22
C LEU A 51 -5.17 7.67 0.70
N TYR A 52 -3.99 7.11 0.92
CA TYR A 52 -3.73 5.71 0.62
C TYR A 52 -4.66 4.77 1.41
N LEU A 53 -4.74 4.95 2.74
CA LEU A 53 -5.54 4.10 3.63
C LEU A 53 -7.06 4.22 3.42
N VAL A 54 -7.54 5.43 3.11
CA VAL A 54 -8.96 5.70 2.90
C VAL A 54 -9.31 5.48 1.43
N VAL A 55 -8.74 6.25 0.50
CA VAL A 55 -9.15 6.27 -0.90
C VAL A 55 -8.60 5.06 -1.66
N GLY A 56 -7.28 4.82 -1.59
CA GLY A 56 -6.64 3.70 -2.29
C GLY A 56 -7.22 2.35 -1.90
N ARG A 57 -7.36 2.13 -0.59
CA ARG A 57 -7.95 0.89 -0.06
C ARG A 57 -9.46 0.80 -0.24
N TYR A 58 -10.22 1.90 -0.10
CA TYR A 58 -11.66 1.90 -0.39
C TYR A 58 -11.94 1.45 -1.83
N VAL A 59 -11.25 2.03 -2.81
CA VAL A 59 -11.39 1.68 -4.23
C VAL A 59 -11.07 0.20 -4.46
N THR A 60 -9.99 -0.29 -3.85
CA THR A 60 -9.57 -1.70 -3.96
C THR A 60 -10.61 -2.65 -3.36
N CYS A 61 -11.13 -2.36 -2.15
CA CYS A 61 -12.11 -3.22 -1.52
C CYS A 61 -13.49 -3.17 -2.20
N ARG A 62 -13.92 -2.02 -2.72
CA ARG A 62 -15.17 -1.93 -3.49
C ARG A 62 -15.09 -2.69 -4.81
N HIS A 63 -13.92 -2.74 -5.44
CA HIS A 63 -13.70 -3.60 -6.59
C HIS A 63 -13.81 -5.08 -6.25
N CYS A 64 -13.21 -5.50 -5.12
CA CYS A 64 -13.33 -6.87 -4.64
C CYS A 64 -14.79 -7.25 -4.35
N ASP A 65 -15.54 -6.34 -3.72
CA ASP A 65 -16.97 -6.48 -3.42
C ASP A 65 -17.81 -6.62 -4.70
N PHE A 66 -17.56 -5.77 -5.70
CA PHE A 66 -18.19 -5.86 -7.03
C PHE A 66 -18.00 -7.24 -7.68
N LEU A 67 -16.81 -7.81 -7.53
CA LEU A 67 -16.47 -9.14 -8.04
C LEU A 67 -16.96 -10.29 -7.14
N GLY A 68 -17.64 -10.00 -6.02
CA GLY A 68 -18.11 -10.97 -5.05
C GLY A 68 -16.98 -11.71 -4.31
N LYS A 69 -15.81 -11.08 -4.18
CA LYS A 69 -14.61 -11.67 -3.58
C LYS A 69 -14.21 -10.92 -2.30
N PRO A 70 -13.56 -11.61 -1.33
CA PRO A 70 -13.03 -10.94 -0.15
C PRO A 70 -11.95 -9.91 -0.54
N CYS A 71 -11.90 -8.78 0.18
CA CYS A 71 -10.92 -7.74 -0.12
C CYS A 71 -9.48 -8.25 0.06
N CYS A 72 -8.66 -8.15 -1.00
CA CYS A 72 -7.25 -8.55 -0.99
C CYS A 72 -6.35 -7.57 -0.22
N SER A 73 -6.87 -6.38 0.13
CA SER A 73 -6.08 -5.36 0.81
C SER A 73 -6.00 -5.69 2.30
N TRP A 74 -4.78 -5.74 2.80
CA TRP A 74 -4.46 -6.65 3.88
C TRP A 74 -4.54 -5.99 5.29
N CYS A 75 -4.24 -4.70 5.45
CA CYS A 75 -4.46 -3.98 6.73
C CYS A 75 -5.92 -3.57 6.96
N VAL A 76 -6.67 -3.38 5.87
CA VAL A 76 -8.07 -2.89 5.89
C VAL A 76 -9.01 -3.96 5.34
N GLY A 77 -8.56 -5.20 5.16
CA GLY A 77 -9.47 -6.32 4.93
C GLY A 77 -10.27 -6.64 6.19
N ILE A 78 -9.61 -6.61 7.36
CA ILE A 78 -10.28 -6.85 8.66
C ILE A 78 -10.99 -5.59 9.17
N ILE A 79 -10.33 -4.44 9.08
CA ILE A 79 -10.91 -3.14 9.48
C ILE A 79 -11.95 -2.69 8.45
N GLY A 80 -11.70 -2.91 7.16
CA GLY A 80 -12.61 -2.54 6.08
C GLY A 80 -13.73 -3.53 5.82
N ASP A 81 -13.63 -4.82 6.17
CA ASP A 81 -14.83 -5.67 6.21
C ASP A 81 -15.78 -5.23 7.34
N LYS A 82 -15.24 -4.61 8.41
CA LYS A 82 -16.02 -3.95 9.48
C LYS A 82 -16.51 -2.54 9.12
N LEU A 83 -15.67 -1.69 8.52
CA LEU A 83 -15.97 -0.29 8.18
C LEU A 83 -16.75 -0.17 6.87
N TYR A 84 -16.41 -1.00 5.89
CA TYR A 84 -17.01 -1.06 4.57
C TYR A 84 -17.76 -2.40 4.47
N LYS A 85 -18.93 -2.46 5.13
CA LYS A 85 -19.87 -3.57 4.93
C LYS A 85 -19.99 -3.85 3.44
N ARG A 86 -19.86 -5.12 3.02
CA ARG A 86 -20.25 -5.59 1.67
C ARG A 86 -21.59 -4.96 1.34
N SER A 87 -21.59 -3.99 0.43
CA SER A 87 -22.82 -3.28 0.14
C SER A 87 -23.63 -4.19 -0.79
N GLN A 88 -24.95 -4.19 -0.67
CA GLN A 88 -25.82 -4.87 -1.64
C GLN A 88 -25.81 -4.17 -3.03
N VAL A 89 -25.07 -3.06 -3.18
CA VAL A 89 -25.06 -2.23 -4.38
C VAL A 89 -24.02 -2.77 -5.38
N LYS A 90 -24.50 -3.47 -6.41
CA LYS A 90 -23.71 -4.08 -7.49
C LYS A 90 -23.11 -3.09 -8.50
N SER A 91 -23.41 -1.80 -8.43
CA SER A 91 -22.91 -0.84 -9.43
C SER A 91 -21.67 -0.12 -8.91
N PHE A 92 -20.51 -0.70 -9.20
CA PHE A 92 -19.28 0.09 -9.21
C PHE A 92 -19.19 0.71 -10.61
N PRO A 93 -19.21 2.04 -10.77
CA PRO A 93 -18.88 2.62 -12.07
C PRO A 93 -17.52 2.05 -12.47
N GLU A 94 -17.28 1.75 -13.75
CA GLU A 94 -16.00 1.22 -14.23
C GLU A 94 -14.85 2.19 -13.88
N VAL A 95 -14.34 2.11 -12.66
CA VAL A 95 -13.10 2.75 -12.27
C VAL A 95 -12.04 1.91 -12.94
N GLY A 96 -11.68 2.31 -14.17
CA GLY A 96 -10.75 1.56 -15.00
C GLY A 96 -9.48 1.18 -14.22
N LEU A 97 -8.88 0.06 -14.62
CA LEU A 97 -7.70 -0.57 -14.03
C LEU A 97 -6.62 0.43 -13.58
N TRP A 98 -6.34 1.43 -14.42
CA TRP A 98 -5.38 2.50 -14.17
C TRP A 98 -5.72 3.36 -12.96
N LYS A 99 -6.99 3.69 -12.75
CA LYS A 99 -7.43 4.51 -11.61
C LYS A 99 -7.22 3.76 -10.29
N MET A 100 -7.44 2.44 -10.25
CA MET A 100 -7.15 1.63 -9.05
C MET A 100 -5.66 1.59 -8.75
N LEU A 101 -4.84 1.37 -9.78
CA LEU A 101 -3.39 1.29 -9.63
C LEU A 101 -2.81 2.65 -9.21
N ILE A 102 -3.34 3.74 -9.77
CA ILE A 102 -3.02 5.10 -9.33
C ILE A 102 -3.40 5.28 -7.85
N PHE A 103 -4.64 5.04 -7.44
CA PHE A 103 -5.01 5.33 -6.05
C PHE A 103 -4.35 4.41 -5.02
N ASP A 104 -4.08 3.15 -5.34
CA ASP A 104 -3.47 2.22 -4.38
C ASP A 104 -1.94 2.37 -4.29
N VAL A 105 -1.26 2.60 -5.41
CA VAL A 105 0.20 2.65 -5.48
C VAL A 105 0.73 4.08 -5.38
N LEU A 106 0.08 5.07 -6.00
CA LEU A 106 0.59 6.44 -6.05
C LEU A 106 0.64 7.07 -4.66
N TRP A 107 -0.41 6.95 -3.85
CA TRP A 107 -0.44 7.59 -2.53
C TRP A 107 0.56 6.96 -1.56
N LEU A 108 0.74 5.64 -1.62
CA LEU A 108 1.79 4.95 -0.85
C LEU A 108 3.18 5.39 -1.32
N PHE A 109 3.38 5.46 -2.63
CA PHE A 109 4.65 5.92 -3.21
C PHE A 109 4.96 7.36 -2.83
N LEU A 110 3.99 8.28 -2.91
CA LEU A 110 4.14 9.67 -2.50
C LEU A 110 4.43 9.81 -1.00
N ALA A 111 3.78 9.01 -0.15
CA ALA A 111 4.11 8.95 1.27
C ALA A 111 5.57 8.53 1.47
N ILE A 112 6.02 7.46 0.81
CA ILE A 112 7.42 7.00 0.87
C ILE A 112 8.38 8.06 0.31
N LEU A 113 7.98 8.80 -0.73
CA LEU A 113 8.83 9.80 -1.36
C LEU A 113 8.99 11.07 -0.51
N THR A 114 8.05 11.36 0.40
CA THR A 114 8.00 12.62 1.15
C THR A 114 9.28 12.90 1.96
N PRO A 115 9.84 11.95 2.75
CA PRO A 115 11.13 12.15 3.41
C PRO A 115 12.28 12.45 2.45
N TYR A 116 12.30 11.85 1.26
CA TYR A 116 13.36 12.10 0.27
C TYR A 116 13.27 13.50 -0.32
N LEU A 117 12.07 13.99 -0.62
CA LEU A 117 11.90 15.36 -1.12
C LEU A 117 12.35 16.37 -0.07
N LEU A 118 11.99 16.14 1.19
CA LEU A 118 12.43 16.96 2.31
C LEU A 118 13.96 16.96 2.43
N TYR A 119 14.58 15.79 2.48
CA TYR A 119 16.04 15.71 2.62
C TYR A 119 16.78 16.18 1.37
N GLY A 120 16.20 16.05 0.17
CA GLY A 120 16.72 16.61 -1.06
C GLY A 120 16.77 18.14 -1.02
N TYR A 121 15.73 18.78 -0.46
CA TYR A 121 15.76 20.22 -0.19
C TYR A 121 16.88 20.58 0.79
N TYR A 122 16.97 19.91 1.95
CA TYR A 122 18.00 20.19 2.94
C TYR A 122 19.43 19.92 2.43
N LEU A 123 19.60 18.93 1.56
CA LEU A 123 20.89 18.66 0.91
C LEU A 123 21.38 19.87 0.09
N ILE A 124 20.48 20.56 -0.59
CA ILE A 124 20.79 21.70 -1.45
C ILE A 124 20.99 22.98 -0.61
N THR A 125 20.23 23.17 0.47
CA THR A 125 20.23 24.42 1.24
C THR A 125 21.22 24.44 2.41
N GLU A 126 21.27 23.37 3.20
CA GLU A 126 21.99 23.32 4.49
C GLU A 126 23.07 22.23 4.52
N GLY A 127 23.02 21.29 3.57
CA GLY A 127 23.78 20.05 3.59
C GLY A 127 23.19 19.02 4.56
N LEU A 128 23.64 17.77 4.43
CA LEU A 128 23.20 16.66 5.27
C LEU A 128 24.34 16.17 6.17
N LYS A 129 24.01 15.90 7.44
CA LYS A 129 24.95 15.28 8.39
C LYS A 129 25.07 13.78 8.11
N ILE A 130 26.11 13.13 8.62
CA ILE A 130 26.26 11.66 8.50
C ILE A 130 25.03 10.92 9.06
N LEU A 131 24.48 11.40 10.19
CA LEU A 131 23.27 10.82 10.77
C LEU A 131 22.07 10.89 9.83
N ASP A 132 21.94 11.97 9.04
CA ASP A 132 20.87 12.14 8.06
C ASP A 132 20.92 11.06 6.97
N TRP A 133 22.12 10.75 6.49
CA TRP A 133 22.34 9.68 5.51
C TRP A 133 22.04 8.30 6.09
N ILE A 134 22.42 8.05 7.34
CA ILE A 134 22.11 6.78 8.02
C ILE A 134 20.59 6.60 8.15
N LEU A 135 19.89 7.65 8.60
CA LEU A 135 18.43 7.63 8.74
C LEU A 135 17.72 7.40 7.40
N LEU A 136 18.13 8.10 6.34
CA LEU A 136 17.61 7.87 4.99
C LEU A 136 17.91 6.45 4.48
N GLY A 137 19.09 5.92 4.77
CA GLY A 137 19.47 4.55 4.39
C GLY A 137 18.55 3.51 5.04
N ILE A 138 18.33 3.63 6.35
CA ILE A 138 17.40 2.75 7.09
C ILE A 138 15.97 2.91 6.54
N TYR A 139 15.53 4.15 6.31
CA TYR A 139 14.20 4.42 5.77
C TYR A 139 14.01 3.81 4.38
N SER A 140 15.05 3.84 3.53
CA SER A 140 15.05 3.23 2.21
C SER A 140 14.85 1.72 2.27
N ILE A 141 15.57 1.05 3.18
CA ILE A 141 15.42 -0.40 3.37
C ILE A 141 13.99 -0.73 3.80
N ILE A 142 13.43 0.01 4.77
CA ILE A 142 12.06 -0.19 5.25
C ILE A 142 11.05 0.07 4.12
N GLY A 143 11.22 1.12 3.33
CA GLY A 143 10.36 1.46 2.19
C GLY A 143 10.36 0.37 1.11
N VAL A 144 11.55 -0.11 0.72
CA VAL A 144 11.71 -1.20 -0.25
C VAL A 144 11.07 -2.49 0.27
N LEU A 145 11.33 -2.86 1.53
CA LEU A 145 10.70 -4.03 2.14
C LEU A 145 9.18 -3.90 2.15
N THR A 146 8.65 -2.72 2.47
CA THR A 146 7.20 -2.45 2.49
C THR A 146 6.59 -2.64 1.11
N LEU A 147 7.18 -2.06 0.08
CA LEU A 147 6.73 -2.21 -1.30
C LEU A 147 6.85 -3.66 -1.79
N TYR A 148 7.92 -4.37 -1.40
CA TYR A 148 8.13 -5.76 -1.76
C TYR A 148 7.07 -6.69 -1.14
N VAL A 149 6.84 -6.57 0.18
CA VAL A 149 5.81 -7.36 0.87
C VAL A 149 4.42 -7.02 0.31
N HIS A 150 4.15 -5.74 0.08
CA HIS A 150 2.90 -5.30 -0.54
C HIS A 150 2.71 -5.92 -1.94
N SER A 151 3.73 -5.87 -2.79
CA SER A 151 3.70 -6.44 -4.15
C SER A 151 3.50 -7.96 -4.16
N LYS A 152 4.25 -8.70 -3.32
CA LYS A 152 4.06 -10.16 -3.15
C LYS A 152 2.64 -10.47 -2.70
N GLY A 153 2.14 -9.65 -1.81
CA GLY A 153 0.79 -9.70 -1.31
C GLY A 153 -0.30 -9.58 -2.37
N CYS A 154 -0.16 -8.59 -3.25
CA CYS A 154 -1.08 -8.38 -4.36
C CYS A 154 -1.06 -9.54 -5.36
N LYS A 155 0.10 -10.17 -5.59
CA LYS A 155 0.21 -11.34 -6.49
C LYS A 155 -0.56 -12.57 -5.98
N LYS A 156 -0.79 -12.66 -4.66
CA LYS A 156 -1.62 -13.71 -4.03
C LYS A 156 -3.11 -13.36 -4.02
N CYS A 157 -3.52 -12.23 -4.60
CA CYS A 157 -4.92 -11.84 -4.67
C CYS A 157 -5.68 -12.79 -5.61
N PRO A 158 -6.69 -13.52 -5.11
CA PRO A 158 -7.35 -14.58 -5.87
C PRO A 158 -8.37 -14.07 -6.90
N ILE A 159 -8.21 -12.82 -7.32
CA ILE A 159 -9.16 -12.07 -8.13
C ILE A 159 -8.62 -12.03 -9.56
N SER A 160 -9.31 -12.75 -10.45
CA SER A 160 -9.18 -12.60 -11.91
C SER A 160 -9.43 -11.14 -12.30
N GLY A 161 -8.51 -10.52 -13.05
CA GLY A 161 -8.60 -9.11 -13.45
C GLY A 161 -8.08 -8.11 -12.42
N CYS A 162 -7.59 -8.55 -11.25
CA CYS A 162 -6.85 -7.66 -10.36
C CYS A 162 -5.60 -7.14 -11.09
N PRO A 163 -5.40 -5.81 -11.22
CA PRO A 163 -4.27 -5.22 -11.94
C PRO A 163 -2.90 -5.72 -11.48
N LEU A 164 -2.84 -6.18 -10.23
CA LEU A 164 -1.62 -6.56 -9.52
C LEU A 164 -1.56 -8.07 -9.21
N SER A 165 -2.59 -8.84 -9.60
CA SER A 165 -2.56 -10.30 -9.51
C SER A 165 -1.59 -10.84 -10.55
N GLY A 166 -0.72 -11.76 -10.15
CA GLY A 166 0.32 -12.33 -11.01
C GLY A 166 -0.21 -13.24 -12.13
N LYS A 167 -1.54 -13.40 -12.28
CA LYS A 167 -2.12 -14.24 -13.32
C LYS A 167 -2.35 -13.45 -14.61
N ARG A 168 -1.69 -13.97 -15.66
CA ARG A 168 -1.87 -13.62 -17.07
C ARG A 168 -3.35 -13.44 -17.41
N LYS A 169 -3.61 -12.47 -18.29
CA LYS A 169 -4.79 -12.41 -19.15
C LYS A 169 -5.17 -13.85 -19.54
N MET A 170 -6.34 -14.31 -19.11
CA MET A 170 -7.01 -15.35 -19.86
C MET A 170 -7.44 -14.64 -21.14
N GLU A 171 -6.74 -14.96 -22.24
CA GLU A 171 -7.28 -14.74 -23.57
C GLU A 171 -8.60 -15.51 -23.64
N ASP A 172 -9.64 -14.80 -24.07
CA ASP A 172 -10.96 -15.35 -24.39
C ASP A 172 -10.88 -16.39 -25.51
#